data_AF-A0A356AVS2-F1
#
_entry.id   AF-A0A356AVS2-F1
#
_cell.length_a   1.000
_cell.length_b   1.000
_cell.length_c   1.000
_cell.angle_alpha   90.00
_cell.angle_beta   90.00
_cell.angle_gamma   90.00
#
_symmetry.space_group_name_H-M   'P 1'
#
loop_
_entity.id
_entity.type
_entity.pdbx_description
1 polymer ?
#
loop_
_entity_poly.entity_id
_entity_poly.type
_entity_poly.pdbx_seq_one_letter_code
_entity_poly.pdbx_strand_id
1 'polypeptide(L)' 'TFDVSILEIGDGVFEVLATNGNNRLGGDDFDQRVMNWLISEFKKDSGIDLSSDKMAMQRLKEAA' A
#
# COMPACT_ATOMS: atom_id res chain seq x y z
N THR A 1 -0.48 -6.72 3.54
CA THR A 1 -0.83 -7.02 4.94
C THR A 1 0.36 -6.61 5.80
N PHE A 2 0.11 -6.38 7.08
CA PHE A 2 1.16 -6.04 8.03
C PHE A 2 1.00 -6.95 9.25
N ASP A 3 1.92 -7.88 9.43
CA ASP A 3 1.87 -8.90 10.45
C ASP A 3 3.16 -8.86 11.28
N VAL A 4 3.01 -9.05 12.60
CA VAL A 4 4.09 -9.01 13.58
C VAL A 4 4.01 -10.26 14.45
N SER A 5 5.13 -10.98 14.56
CA SER A 5 5.26 -12.18 15.39
C SER A 5 6.40 -12.04 16.38
N ILE A 6 6.18 -12.53 17.59
CA ILE A 6 7.22 -12.69 18.62
C ILE A 6 7.63 -14.16 18.62
N LEU A 7 8.92 -14.38 18.39
CA LEU A 7 9.53 -15.69 18.24
C LEU A 7 10.58 -15.88 19.32
N GLU A 8 10.59 -17.07 19.92
CA GLU A 8 11.72 -17.56 20.72
C GLU A 8 12.54 -18.53 19.86
N ILE A 9 13.87 -18.38 19.92
CA ILE A 9 14.82 -19.19 19.17
C ILE A 9 15.78 -19.82 20.17
N GLY A 10 15.73 -21.15 20.30
CA GLY A 10 16.56 -21.92 21.21
C GLY A 10 16.66 -23.38 20.78
N ASP A 11 17.81 -24.01 21.01
CA ASP A 11 18.05 -25.44 20.71
C ASP A 11 17.68 -25.89 19.29
N GLY A 12 17.78 -24.99 18.31
CA GLY A 12 17.43 -25.26 16.91
C GLY A 12 15.91 -25.29 16.65
N VAL A 13 15.08 -24.91 17.61
CA VAL A 13 13.62 -24.81 17.51
C VAL A 13 13.18 -23.35 17.45
N PHE A 14 12.14 -23.10 16.66
CA PHE A 14 11.44 -21.82 16.57
C PHE A 14 10.07 -21.97 17.22
N GLU A 15 9.81 -21.24 18.30
CA GLU A 15 8.50 -21.19 18.95
C GLU A 15 7.84 -19.84 18.72
N VAL A 16 6.56 -19.86 18.32
CA VAL A 16 5.76 -18.64 18.14
C VAL A 16 5.04 -18.36 19.44
N LEU A 17 5.47 -17.33 20.17
CA LEU A 17 4.87 -16.93 21.44
C LEU A 17 3.59 -16.11 21.22
N ALA A 18 3.58 -15.26 20.20
CA ALA A 18 2.43 -14.43 19.83
C ALA A 18 2.51 -13.96 18.38
N THR A 19 1.35 -13.79 17.74
CA THR A 19 1.21 -13.18 16.42
C THR A 19 0.03 -12.22 16.44
N ASN A 20 0.19 -11.04 15.86
CA ASN A 20 -0.88 -10.08 15.64
C ASN A 20 -0.61 -9.28 14.34
N GLY A 21 -1.62 -8.60 13.79
CA GLY A 21 -1.46 -7.89 12.53
C GLY A 21 -2.73 -7.23 12.01
N ASN A 22 -2.60 -6.62 10.84
CA ASN A 22 -3.66 -6.01 10.07
C ASN A 22 -3.62 -6.51 8.61
N ASN A 23 -4.65 -7.25 8.22
CA ASN A 23 -4.79 -7.79 6.86
C ASN A 23 -5.20 -6.75 5.81
N ARG A 24 -5.51 -5.51 6.23
CA ARG A 24 -5.88 -4.37 5.37
C ARG A 24 -4.91 -3.20 5.50
N LEU A 25 -3.64 -3.50 5.78
CA LEU A 25 -2.56 -2.53 5.76
C LEU A 25 -1.42 -3.10 4.91
N GLY A 26 -1.06 -2.47 3.81
CA GLY A 26 -0.02 -2.96 2.90
C GLY A 26 0.37 -1.92 1.85
N GLY A 27 1.17 -2.35 0.88
CA GLY A 27 1.67 -1.50 -0.20
C GLY A 27 0.55 -0.74 -0.92
N ASP A 28 -0.56 -1.42 -1.22
CA ASP A 28 -1.73 -0.83 -1.87
C ASP A 28 -2.26 0.44 -1.18
N ASP A 29 -2.19 0.54 0.15
CA ASP A 29 -2.61 1.74 0.89
C ASP A 29 -1.67 2.93 0.62
N PHE A 30 -0.37 2.66 0.55
CA PHE A 30 0.65 3.67 0.23
C PHE A 30 0.55 4.07 -1.24
N ASP A 31 0.42 3.12 -2.16
CA ASP A 31 0.24 3.35 -3.59
C ASP A 31 -1.00 4.21 -3.82
N GLN A 32 -2.12 3.87 -3.17
CA GLN A 32 -3.35 4.67 -3.24
C GLN A 32 -3.15 6.08 -2.69
N ARG A 33 -2.39 6.25 -1.60
CA ARG A 33 -2.11 7.57 -1.02
C ARG A 33 -1.30 8.44 -1.98
N VAL A 34 -0.29 7.87 -2.62
CA VAL A 34 0.57 8.56 -3.61
C VAL A 34 -0.21 8.87 -4.88
N MET A 35 -0.97 7.91 -5.41
CA MET A 35 -1.83 8.12 -6.58
C MET A 35 -2.85 9.23 -6.34
N ASN A 36 -3.52 9.25 -5.19
CA ASN A 36 -4.48 10.30 -4.84
C ASN A 36 -3.81 11.69 -4.80
N TRP A 37 -2.58 11.76 -4.28
CA TRP A 37 -1.81 13.00 -4.30
C TRP A 37 -1.48 13.43 -5.74
N LEU A 38 -0.97 12.52 -6.59
CA LEU A 38 -0.67 12.80 -8.00
C LEU A 38 -1.90 13.29 -8.77
N ILE A 39 -3.06 12.64 -8.61
CA ILE A 39 -4.32 13.05 -9.25
C ILE A 39 -4.73 14.45 -8.78
N SER A 40 -4.62 14.72 -7.48
CA SER A 40 -4.96 16.03 -6.94
C SER A 40 -4.05 17.13 -7.48
N GLU A 41 -2.74 16.91 -7.57
CA GLU A 41 -1.80 17.90 -8.10
C GLU A 41 -2.00 18.10 -9.60
N PHE A 42 -2.17 17.01 -10.37
CA PHE A 42 -2.47 17.10 -11.80
C PHE A 42 -3.76 17.88 -12.08
N LYS A 43 -4.80 17.66 -11.26
CA LYS A 43 -6.07 18.38 -11.38
C LYS A 43 -5.91 19.88 -11.07
N LYS A 44 -5.07 20.25 -10.10
CA LYS A 44 -4.77 21.66 -9.80
C LYS A 44 -4.05 22.34 -10.97
N ASP A 45 -3.09 21.66 -11.58
CA ASP A 45 -2.25 22.24 -12.63
C ASP A 45 -2.91 22.27 -14.01
N SER A 46 -3.63 21.21 -14.38
CA SER A 46 -4.22 21.05 -15.72
C SER A 46 -5.73 21.34 -15.79
N GLY A 47 -6.41 21.37 -14.64
CA GLY A 47 -7.87 21.43 -14.56
C GLY A 47 -8.59 20.12 -14.93
N ILE A 48 -7.85 19.05 -15.30
CA ILE A 48 -8.40 17.78 -15.77
C ILE A 48 -8.41 16.76 -14.63
N ASP A 49 -9.53 16.04 -14.46
CA ASP A 49 -9.68 15.01 -13.44
C ASP A 49 -9.44 13.59 -14.00
N LEU A 50 -8.23 13.09 -13.77
CA LEU A 50 -7.80 11.75 -14.22
C LEU A 50 -8.50 10.59 -13.51
N SER A 51 -9.18 10.83 -12.38
CA SER A 51 -9.85 9.74 -11.64
C SER A 51 -10.95 9.06 -12.44
N SER A 52 -11.50 9.75 -13.44
CA SER A 52 -12.54 9.26 -14.34
C SER A 52 -12.00 8.43 -15.52
N ASP A 53 -10.70 8.50 -15.80
CA ASP A 53 -10.07 7.77 -16.89
C ASP A 53 -9.41 6.49 -16.37
N LYS A 54 -10.10 5.36 -16.58
CA LYS A 54 -9.61 4.03 -16.17
C LYS A 54 -8.25 3.67 -16.78
N MET A 55 -7.95 4.13 -18.00
CA MET A 55 -6.71 3.80 -18.69
C MET A 55 -5.55 4.63 -18.13
N ALA A 56 -5.79 5.91 -17.82
CA ALA A 56 -4.82 6.75 -17.13
C ALA A 56 -4.54 6.26 -15.70
N MET A 57 -5.58 5.85 -14.97
CA MET A 57 -5.47 5.28 -13.62
C MET A 57 -4.66 3.99 -13.59
N GLN A 58 -4.83 3.11 -14.59
CA GLN A 58 -4.04 1.89 -14.74
C GLN A 58 -2.54 2.22 -14.89
N ARG A 59 -2.20 3.20 -15.74
CA ARG A 59 -0.81 3.63 -15.98
C ARG A 59 -0.17 4.29 -14.76
N LEU A 60 -0.94 5.07 -14.00
CA LEU A 60 -0.48 5.67 -12.75
C LEU A 60 -0.19 4.59 -11.70
N LYS A 61 -1.03 3.56 -11.63
CA LYS A 61 -0.84 2.43 -10.71
C LYS A 61 0.38 1.58 -11.04
N GLU A 62 0.71 1.41 -12.32
CA GLU A 62 1.91 0.68 -12.75
C GLU A 62 3.21 1.47 -12.55
N ALA A 63 3.13 2.79 -12.44
CA ALA A 63 4.28 3.68 -12.29
C ALA A 63 4.55 4.11 -10.83
N ALA A 64 3.56 3.94 -9.94
CA ALA A 64 3.69 4.12 -8.51
C ALA A 64 4.37 2.91 -7.88
#